data_AF-A0A7X8B6B9-F1
#
_entry.id   AF-A0A7X8B6B9-F1
#
_cell.length_a   1.000
_cell.length_b   1.000
_cell.length_c   1.000
_cell.angle_alpha   90.00
_cell.angle_beta   90.00
_cell.angle_gamma   90.00
#
_symmetry.space_group_name_H-M   'P 1'
#
loop_
_entity.id
_entity.type
_entity.pdbx_description
1 polymer ?
#
loop_
_entity_poly.entity_id
_entity_poly.type
_entity_poly.pdbx_seq_one_letter_code
_entity_poly.pdbx_strand_id
1 'polypeptide(L)' 'MTFDQLADATGLARQTLLNLSAGRVYGDLRTWAILAKVWDVALDDLIAPIWE' A
#
# COMPACT_ATOMS: atom_id res chain seq x y z
N MET A 1 8.43 4.00 8.74
CA MET A 1 8.96 3.16 7.65
C MET A 1 9.31 4.06 6.48
N THR A 2 10.50 3.90 5.88
CA THR A 2 10.89 4.58 4.63
C THR A 2 10.34 3.85 3.41
N PHE A 3 10.35 4.48 2.22
CA PHE A 3 9.95 3.80 0.98
C PHE A 3 10.82 2.59 0.63
N ASP A 4 12.10 2.62 0.99
CA ASP A 4 13.02 1.50 0.79
C ASP A 4 12.64 0.31 1.69
N GLN A 5 12.40 0.58 2.98
CA GLN A 5 11.91 -0.43 3.93
C GLN A 5 10.56 -1.03 3.51
N LEU A 6 9.66 -0.20 2.95
CA LEU A 6 8.37 -0.66 2.46
C LEU A 6 8.51 -1.51 1.20
N ALA A 7 9.42 -1.14 0.28
CA ALA A 7 9.72 -1.94 -0.90
C ALA A 7 10.24 -3.32 -0.51
N ASP A 8 11.15 -3.39 0.46
CA ASP A 8 11.69 -4.64 0.98
C ASP A 8 10.60 -5.51 1.64
N ALA A 9 9.71 -4.90 2.44
CA ALA A 9 8.66 -5.62 3.15
C ALA A 9 7.52 -6.11 2.24
N THR A 10 7.21 -5.37 1.18
CA THR A 10 6.08 -5.66 0.28
C THR A 10 6.49 -6.44 -0.98
N GLY A 11 7.77 -6.41 -1.34
CA GLY A 11 8.26 -6.86 -2.65
C GLY A 11 7.84 -5.95 -3.81
N LEU A 12 7.25 -4.79 -3.54
CA LEU A 12 6.89 -3.80 -4.55
C LEU A 12 8.09 -2.94 -4.91
N ALA A 13 8.19 -2.54 -6.17
CA ALA A 13 9.22 -1.58 -6.57
C ALA A 13 9.01 -0.24 -5.84
N ARG A 14 10.11 0.35 -5.32
CA ARG A 14 10.10 1.67 -4.67
C ARG A 14 9.40 2.74 -5.52
N GLN A 15 9.61 2.72 -6.83
CA GLN A 15 8.95 3.65 -7.75
C GLN A 15 7.43 3.48 -7.78
N THR A 16 6.93 2.25 -7.65
CA THR A 16 5.49 1.97 -7.55
C THR A 16 4.91 2.59 -6.28
N LEU A 17 5.59 2.43 -5.14
CA LEU A 17 5.17 3.02 -3.87
C LEU A 17 5.16 4.56 -3.90
N LEU A 18 6.17 5.17 -4.54
CA LEU A 18 6.19 6.61 -4.78
C LEU A 18 5.03 7.07 -5.66
N ASN A 19 4.78 6.37 -6.78
CA ASN A 19 3.69 6.69 -7.68
C ASN A 19 2.31 6.53 -7.00
N LEU A 20 2.15 5.52 -6.14
CA LEU A 20 0.96 5.32 -5.29
C LEU A 20 0.75 6.52 -4.36
N SER A 21 1.79 6.90 -3.60
CA SER A 21 1.70 8.04 -2.68
C SER A 21 1.42 9.38 -3.36
N ALA A 22 1.85 9.52 -4.62
CA ALA A 22 1.64 10.72 -5.42
C ALA A 22 0.31 10.70 -6.20
N GLY A 23 -0.53 9.67 -6.04
CA GLY A 23 -1.78 9.51 -6.78
C GLY A 23 -1.61 9.31 -8.28
N ARG A 24 -0.41 8.93 -8.75
CA ARG A 24 -0.11 8.70 -10.18
C ARG A 24 -0.57 7.32 -10.64
N VAL A 25 -0.66 6.37 -9.71
CA VAL A 25 -1.23 5.04 -9.91
C VAL A 25 -2.07 4.69 -8.68
N TYR A 26 -3.13 3.90 -8.87
CA TYR A 26 -4.04 3.54 -7.77
C TYR A 26 -3.76 2.17 -7.15
N GLY A 27 -2.95 1.32 -7.80
CA GLY A 27 -2.78 -0.07 -7.36
C GLY A 27 -4.02 -0.92 -7.60
N ASP A 28 -3.86 -2.23 -7.49
CA ASP A 28 -4.94 -3.21 -7.52
C ASP A 28 -5.25 -3.74 -6.12
N LEU A 29 -6.28 -4.58 -5.98
CA LEU A 29 -6.65 -5.19 -4.70
C LEU A 29 -5.47 -5.93 -4.04
N ARG A 30 -4.61 -6.57 -4.85
CA ARG A 30 -3.42 -7.27 -4.37
C ARG A 30 -2.42 -6.31 -3.73
N THR A 31 -2.20 -5.15 -4.34
CA THR A 31 -1.33 -4.08 -3.83
C THR A 31 -1.81 -3.65 -2.44
N TRP A 32 -3.10 -3.34 -2.31
CA TRP A 32 -3.68 -2.90 -1.04
C TRP A 32 -3.67 -4.00 0.02
N ALA A 33 -3.92 -5.26 -0.35
CA ALA A 33 -3.84 -6.40 0.57
C ALA A 33 -2.41 -6.64 1.10
N ILE A 34 -1.39 -6.48 0.25
CA ILE A 34 0.01 -6.56 0.68
C ILE A 34 0.36 -5.43 1.65
N LEU A 35 -0.08 -4.20 1.35
CA LEU A 35 0.15 -3.04 2.21
C LEU A 35 -0.54 -3.21 3.56
N ALA A 36 -1.80 -3.66 3.59
CA ALA A 36 -2.54 -3.96 4.81
C ALA A 36 -1.79 -4.98 5.69
N LYS A 37 -1.29 -6.07 5.07
CA LYS A 37 -0.49 -7.08 5.76
C LYS A 37 0.80 -6.51 6.35
N VAL A 38 1.53 -5.67 5.62
CA VAL A 38 2.79 -5.08 6.10
C VAL A 38 2.56 -4.07 7.23
N TRP A 39 1.43 -3.37 7.22
CA TRP A 39 1.02 -2.46 8.28
C TRP A 39 0.32 -3.13 9.45
N ASP A 40 0.11 -4.44 9.40
CA ASP A 40 -0.60 -5.21 10.42
C ASP A 40 -2.02 -4.67 10.70
N VAL A 41 -2.73 -4.30 9.63
CA VAL A 41 -4.13 -3.85 9.68
C VAL A 41 -5.01 -4.75 8.81
N ALA A 42 -6.28 -4.88 9.16
CA ALA A 42 -7.23 -5.56 8.29
C ALA A 42 -7.43 -4.73 7.01
N LEU A 43 -7.66 -5.40 5.88
CA LEU A 43 -7.95 -4.71 4.63
C LEU A 43 -9.22 -3.87 4.74
N ASP A 44 -10.22 -4.35 5.49
CA ASP A 44 -11.48 -3.64 5.74
C ASP A 44 -11.25 -2.31 6.47
N ASP A 45 -10.38 -2.31 7.49
CA ASP A 45 -10.01 -1.09 8.23
C ASP A 45 -9.26 -0.10 7.33
N LEU A 46 -8.40 -0.59 6.44
CA LEU A 46 -7.61 0.23 5.53
C LEU A 46 -8.50 0.98 4.52
N ILE A 47 -9.60 0.36 4.08
CA ILE A 47 -10.49 0.92 3.03
C ILE A 47 -11.75 1.56 3.59
N ALA A 48 -12.07 1.39 4.89
CA ALA A 48 -13.26 1.97 5.53
C ALA A 48 -13.50 3.46 5.19
N PRO A 49 -12.48 4.35 5.17
CA PRO A 49 -12.68 5.77 4.86
C PRO A 49 -13.20 6.09 3.45
N ILE A 50 -13.29 5.11 2.55
CA ILE A 50 -13.79 5.31 1.18
C ILE A 50 -15.32 5.30 1.15
N TRP A 51 -15.98 4.63 2.09
CA TRP A 51 -17.43 4.40 2.10
C TRP A 51 -18.16 5.09 3.26
N GLU A 52 -17.42 5.64 4.23
CA GLU A 52 -17.95 6.44 5.33
C GLU A 52 -18.27 7.89 4.94
#